data_AF-A0A939YI08-F1
#
_entry.id   AF-A0A939YI08-F1
#
_cell.length_a   1.000
_cell.length_b   1.000
_cell.length_c   1.000
_cell.angle_alpha   90.00
_cell.angle_beta   90.00
_cell.angle_gamma   90.00
#
_symmetry.space_group_name_H-M   'P 1'
#
loop_
_entity.id
_entity.type
_entity.pdbx_description
1 polymer ?
#
loop_
_entity_poly.entity_id
_entity_poly.type
_entity_poly.pdbx_seq_one_letter_code
_entity_poly.pdbx_strand_id
1 'polypeptide(L)'
;MGLFDKAFNKFAESGNKLNKGINKVIGKDVFGEIRPIEAPREFAEYSSFPQYDKEEPGNWSSKQGEGKTFNLSGATITVSKELDTCIQYRKDFAEAASYYTERFKYKYSVCVNDFDTLTHYFKEMYLEGLQPMLYRAYSLLLPFGIFDVDNNSFNELHVSMFNRAVKSYETMCGIEESINQQAQNTGDVVGGSIRMQGGGFGFRGAMKGVAKAEAFNLGMGLLGKYVSNQMKMTPEQKAAAFGAFKADIFFEEVYSDYYNTFLTLINVLTQKGLINGVKVVSDGSAKTMIDNLKNPMFPKERIPQSLATMISTYPFEKACFSLAEELFGNSSECVALREYFLG
;
A
#
# COMPACT_ATOMS: atom_id res chain seq x y z
N MET A 1 -28.14 23.45 -8.41
CA MET A 1 -28.21 24.12 -7.09
C MET A 1 -29.68 24.31 -6.70
N GLY A 2 -30.12 23.65 -5.62
CA GLY A 2 -31.51 23.63 -5.20
C GLY A 2 -31.98 24.95 -4.58
N LEU A 3 -33.30 25.09 -4.38
CA LEU A 3 -33.89 26.28 -3.72
C LEU A 3 -33.35 26.47 -2.29
N PHE A 4 -33.06 25.35 -1.61
CA PHE A 4 -32.51 25.30 -0.26
C PHE A 4 -31.06 25.81 -0.20
N ASP A 5 -30.18 25.36 -1.09
CA ASP A 5 -28.76 25.78 -1.13
C ASP A 5 -28.65 27.30 -1.35
N LYS A 6 -29.48 27.86 -2.23
CA LYS A 6 -29.53 29.31 -2.47
C LYS A 6 -30.00 30.09 -1.24
N ALA A 7 -31.01 29.59 -0.54
CA ALA A 7 -31.51 30.22 0.69
C ALA A 7 -30.48 30.14 1.83
N PHE A 8 -29.80 29.00 1.98
CA PHE A 8 -28.76 28.80 2.96
C PHE A 8 -27.51 29.66 2.68
N ASN A 9 -27.07 29.77 1.42
CA ASN A 9 -25.92 30.62 1.07
C ASN A 9 -26.19 32.09 1.34
N LYS A 10 -27.43 32.54 1.08
CA LYS A 10 -27.85 33.91 1.43
C LYS A 10 -27.88 34.15 2.95
N PHE A 11 -28.25 33.13 3.73
CA PHE A 11 -28.17 33.15 5.20
C PHE A 11 -26.71 33.19 5.68
N ALA A 12 -25.84 32.34 5.11
CA ALA A 12 -24.41 32.30 5.43
C ALA A 12 -23.72 33.65 5.14
N GLU A 13 -24.00 34.28 4.00
CA GLU A 13 -23.49 35.63 3.70
C GLU A 13 -23.95 36.68 4.72
N SER A 14 -25.22 36.63 5.12
CA SER A 14 -25.80 37.57 6.08
C SER A 14 -25.21 37.37 7.49
N GLY A 15 -25.05 36.11 7.91
CA GLY A 15 -24.41 35.77 9.17
C GLY A 15 -22.91 36.11 9.19
N ASN A 16 -22.19 35.94 8.09
CA ASN A 16 -20.78 36.35 7.99
C ASN A 16 -20.59 37.86 8.09
N LYS A 17 -21.50 38.65 7.51
CA LYS A 17 -21.49 40.11 7.68
C LYS A 17 -21.72 40.50 9.14
N LEU A 18 -22.61 39.80 9.83
CA LEU A 18 -22.87 40.02 11.25
C LEU A 18 -21.66 39.65 12.11
N ASN A 19 -21.06 38.47 11.90
CA ASN A 19 -19.88 37.99 12.62
C ASN A 19 -18.69 38.93 12.42
N LYS A 20 -18.46 39.41 11.20
CA LYS A 20 -17.44 40.45 10.91
C LYS A 20 -17.69 41.76 11.64
N GLY A 21 -18.96 42.19 11.70
CA GLY A 21 -19.36 43.39 12.45
C GLY A 21 -19.08 43.26 13.94
N ILE A 22 -19.44 42.11 14.53
CA ILE A 22 -19.26 41.84 15.95
C ILE A 22 -17.77 41.68 16.32
N ASN A 23 -17.00 40.92 15.54
CA ASN A 23 -15.55 40.76 15.77
C ASN A 23 -14.82 42.11 15.69
N LYS A 24 -15.22 42.99 14.76
CA LYS A 24 -14.66 44.34 14.63
C LYS A 24 -14.94 45.21 15.86
N VAL A 25 -16.11 45.08 16.47
CA VAL A 25 -16.48 45.80 17.71
C VAL A 25 -15.73 45.25 18.93
N ILE A 26 -15.54 43.93 18.99
CA ILE A 26 -14.84 43.26 20.09
C ILE A 26 -13.30 43.40 19.97
N GLY A 27 -12.80 43.73 18.77
CA GLY A 27 -11.37 43.85 18.49
C GLY A 27 -10.63 42.50 18.50
N LYS A 28 -11.38 41.39 18.47
CA LYS A 28 -10.87 40.02 18.42
C LYS A 28 -11.79 39.16 17.56
N ASP A 29 -11.21 38.22 16.82
CA ASP A 29 -11.98 37.26 16.04
C ASP A 29 -12.53 36.15 16.93
N VAL A 30 -13.76 36.36 17.42
CA VAL A 30 -14.44 35.44 18.34
C VAL A 30 -15.47 34.58 17.60
N PHE A 31 -16.15 35.15 16.61
CA PHE A 31 -17.17 34.46 15.83
C PHE A 31 -16.60 34.05 14.46
N GLY A 32 -16.56 32.74 14.20
CA GLY A 32 -16.09 32.19 12.92
C GLY A 32 -17.07 32.40 11.75
N GLU A 33 -16.63 32.16 10.52
CA GLU A 33 -17.48 32.28 9.34
C GLU A 33 -18.43 31.07 9.17
N ILE A 34 -19.71 31.37 8.92
CA ILE A 34 -20.73 30.44 8.43
C ILE A 34 -20.42 30.12 6.97
N ARG A 35 -20.24 28.84 6.65
CA ARG A 35 -19.80 28.41 5.33
C ARG A 35 -20.98 28.31 4.36
N PRO A 36 -20.89 28.90 3.14
CA PRO A 36 -21.86 28.62 2.09
C PRO A 36 -21.69 27.17 1.59
N ILE A 37 -22.79 26.56 1.16
CA ILE A 37 -22.82 25.31 0.41
C ILE A 37 -22.26 25.60 -0.99
N GLU A 38 -21.12 24.99 -1.32
CA GLU A 38 -20.58 25.01 -2.68
C GLU A 38 -21.55 24.27 -3.63
N ALA A 39 -21.76 24.80 -4.83
CA ALA A 39 -22.51 24.06 -5.84
C ALA A 39 -21.77 22.74 -6.12
N PRO A 40 -22.47 21.61 -6.29
CA PRO A 40 -21.83 20.37 -6.71
C PRO A 40 -21.06 20.63 -8.00
N ARG A 41 -19.74 20.43 -7.97
CA ARG A 41 -18.93 20.46 -9.19
C ARG A 41 -19.36 19.29 -10.06
N GLU A 42 -19.66 19.57 -11.32
CA GLU A 42 -19.88 18.52 -12.31
C GLU A 42 -18.52 17.97 -12.75
N PHE A 43 -18.38 16.65 -12.69
CA PHE A 43 -17.18 15.94 -13.14
C PHE A 43 -17.53 15.21 -14.43
N ALA A 44 -16.60 15.22 -15.39
CA ALA A 44 -16.75 14.44 -16.59
C ALA A 44 -16.75 12.94 -16.23
N GLU A 45 -17.43 12.11 -17.03
CA GLU A 45 -17.37 10.67 -16.80
C GLU A 45 -15.92 10.18 -16.98
N TYR A 46 -15.47 9.30 -16.08
CA TYR A 46 -14.10 8.76 -16.13
C TYR A 46 -13.75 8.09 -17.47
N SER A 47 -14.75 7.45 -18.09
CA SER A 47 -14.64 6.81 -19.41
C SER A 47 -14.40 7.80 -20.56
N SER A 48 -14.70 9.09 -20.36
CA SER A 48 -14.55 10.12 -21.39
C SER A 48 -13.09 10.55 -21.60
N PHE A 49 -12.20 10.28 -20.64
CA PHE A 49 -10.79 10.62 -20.77
C PHE A 49 -10.06 9.64 -21.70
N PRO A 50 -9.02 10.10 -22.43
CA PRO A 50 -8.19 9.25 -23.28
C PRO A 50 -7.75 7.96 -22.59
N GLN A 51 -7.75 6.86 -23.33
CA GLN A 51 -7.30 5.57 -22.84
C GLN A 51 -5.79 5.44 -22.99
N TYR A 52 -5.18 4.71 -22.05
CA TYR A 52 -3.77 4.35 -22.17
C TYR A 52 -3.64 3.31 -23.29
N ASP A 53 -2.84 3.61 -24.30
CA ASP A 53 -2.81 2.91 -25.59
C ASP A 53 -1.71 1.85 -25.69
N LYS A 54 -0.83 1.75 -24.68
CA LYS A 54 0.16 0.69 -24.62
C LYS A 54 -0.49 -0.65 -24.32
N GLU A 55 -0.03 -1.67 -25.02
CA GLU A 55 -0.49 -3.04 -24.84
C GLU A 55 -0.25 -3.52 -23.40
N GLU A 56 -1.28 -4.12 -22.82
CA GLU A 56 -1.20 -4.69 -21.48
C GLU A 56 -0.28 -5.91 -21.48
N PRO A 57 0.51 -6.13 -20.41
CA PRO A 57 1.35 -7.32 -20.28
C PRO A 57 0.56 -8.60 -20.51
N GLY A 58 1.13 -9.51 -21.29
CA GLY A 58 0.51 -10.79 -21.60
C GLY A 58 0.24 -11.66 -20.38
N ASN A 59 -0.42 -12.80 -20.59
CA ASN A 59 -0.61 -13.79 -19.54
C ASN A 59 0.74 -14.39 -19.11
N TRP A 60 0.89 -14.65 -17.82
CA TRP A 60 2.09 -15.28 -17.29
C TRP A 60 2.05 -16.79 -17.56
N SER A 61 3.17 -17.34 -18.02
CA SER A 61 3.31 -18.77 -18.20
C SER A 61 3.41 -19.48 -16.85
N SER A 62 3.05 -20.76 -16.81
CA SER A 62 3.31 -21.58 -15.62
C SER A 62 4.82 -21.70 -15.41
N LYS A 63 5.29 -21.31 -14.23
CA LYS A 63 6.68 -21.47 -13.81
C LYS A 63 6.77 -22.58 -12.78
N GLN A 64 7.91 -23.24 -12.73
CA GLN A 64 8.18 -24.28 -11.75
C GLN A 64 9.55 -24.02 -11.15
N GLY A 65 9.54 -23.79 -9.84
CA GLY A 65 10.75 -23.65 -9.06
C GLY A 65 11.45 -24.97 -8.80
N GLU A 66 12.62 -24.84 -8.19
CA GLU A 66 13.42 -25.93 -7.63
C GLU A 66 13.92 -25.54 -6.24
N GLY A 67 14.26 -26.54 -5.41
CA GLY A 67 14.92 -26.25 -4.14
C GLY A 67 16.30 -25.66 -4.39
N LYS A 68 16.60 -24.51 -3.79
CA LYS A 68 17.90 -23.84 -3.94
C LYS A 68 18.64 -23.72 -2.62
N THR A 69 19.96 -23.67 -2.73
CA THR A 69 20.85 -23.51 -1.58
C THR A 69 21.89 -22.46 -1.91
N PHE A 70 22.12 -21.56 -0.95
CA PHE A 70 23.15 -20.53 -1.02
C PHE A 70 24.06 -20.66 0.20
N ASN A 71 25.32 -20.30 0.04
CA ASN A 71 26.27 -20.18 1.14
C ASN A 71 26.50 -18.71 1.47
N LEU A 72 26.72 -18.43 2.75
CA LEU A 72 27.10 -17.12 3.26
C LEU A 72 28.12 -17.31 4.38
N SER A 73 29.41 -17.16 4.07
CA SER A 73 30.51 -17.32 5.03
C SER A 73 30.41 -18.62 5.86
N GLY A 74 30.17 -19.74 5.18
CA GLY A 74 30.03 -21.07 5.78
C GLY A 74 28.66 -21.39 6.39
N ALA A 75 27.73 -20.43 6.45
CA ALA A 75 26.32 -20.70 6.77
C ALA A 75 25.52 -21.04 5.50
N THR A 76 24.51 -21.88 5.64
CA THR A 76 23.67 -22.32 4.53
C THR A 76 22.28 -21.69 4.60
N ILE A 77 21.82 -21.15 3.48
CA ILE A 77 20.47 -20.61 3.26
C ILE A 77 19.76 -21.54 2.28
N THR A 78 18.57 -22.02 2.65
CA THR A 78 17.78 -22.92 1.80
C THR A 78 16.49 -22.24 1.38
N VAL A 79 16.14 -22.39 0.11
CA VAL A 79 14.92 -21.88 -0.50
C VAL A 79 14.09 -23.05 -0.97
N SER A 80 12.83 -23.11 -0.53
CA SER A 80 11.92 -24.17 -0.97
C SER A 80 11.55 -24.03 -2.44
N LYS A 81 11.10 -25.13 -3.04
CA LYS A 81 10.60 -25.15 -4.41
C LYS A 81 9.48 -24.12 -4.63
N GLU A 82 8.59 -24.00 -3.65
CA GLU A 82 7.43 -23.12 -3.69
C GLU A 82 7.84 -21.65 -3.63
N LEU A 83 8.82 -21.31 -2.78
CA LEU A 83 9.37 -19.96 -2.71
C LEU A 83 10.16 -19.61 -3.97
N ASP A 84 10.97 -20.53 -4.50
CA ASP A 84 11.66 -20.31 -5.79
C ASP A 84 10.67 -20.13 -6.94
N THR A 85 9.58 -20.91 -6.97
CA THR A 85 8.49 -20.74 -7.94
C THR A 85 7.94 -19.32 -7.89
N CYS A 86 7.68 -18.78 -6.69
CA CYS A 86 7.24 -17.40 -6.53
C CYS A 86 8.30 -16.41 -7.02
N ILE A 87 9.56 -16.56 -6.62
CA ILE A 87 10.67 -15.67 -7.01
C ILE A 87 10.81 -15.60 -8.54
N GLN A 88 10.59 -16.70 -9.26
CA GLN A 88 10.62 -16.68 -10.73
C GLN A 88 9.55 -15.78 -11.37
N TYR A 89 8.43 -15.51 -10.68
CA TYR A 89 7.40 -14.56 -11.14
C TYR A 89 7.74 -13.11 -10.83
N ARG A 90 8.77 -12.81 -10.01
CA ARG A 90 9.08 -11.44 -9.55
C ARG A 90 9.16 -10.42 -10.69
N LYS A 91 9.85 -10.78 -11.78
CA LYS A 91 10.01 -9.90 -12.94
C LYS A 91 8.68 -9.63 -13.64
N ASP A 92 7.83 -10.64 -13.76
CA ASP A 92 6.50 -10.49 -14.36
C ASP A 92 5.61 -9.58 -13.49
N PHE A 93 5.69 -9.69 -12.16
CA PHE A 93 5.03 -8.78 -11.23
C PHE A 93 5.57 -7.35 -11.35
N ALA A 94 6.88 -7.17 -11.46
CA ALA A 94 7.51 -5.85 -11.61
C ALA A 94 7.15 -5.18 -12.93
N GLU A 95 7.16 -5.93 -14.03
CA GLU A 95 6.74 -5.46 -15.35
C GLU A 95 5.27 -5.04 -15.36
N ALA A 96 4.39 -5.89 -14.81
CA ALA A 96 2.97 -5.58 -14.73
C ALA A 96 2.67 -4.40 -13.80
N ALA A 97 3.28 -4.34 -12.61
CA ALA A 97 3.15 -3.20 -11.72
C ALA A 97 3.64 -1.90 -12.37
N SER A 98 4.76 -1.94 -13.10
CA SER A 98 5.28 -0.79 -13.85
C SER A 98 4.26 -0.34 -14.91
N TYR A 99 3.73 -1.27 -15.71
CA TYR A 99 2.72 -0.97 -16.71
C TYR A 99 1.50 -0.26 -16.12
N TYR A 100 0.89 -0.83 -15.07
CA TYR A 100 -0.32 -0.25 -14.48
C TYR A 100 -0.03 1.07 -13.73
N THR A 101 1.18 1.24 -13.20
CA THR A 101 1.61 2.53 -12.63
C THR A 101 1.74 3.60 -13.71
N GLU A 102 2.32 3.27 -14.87
CA GLU A 102 2.39 4.20 -16.00
C GLU A 102 1.00 4.55 -16.54
N ARG A 103 0.07 3.58 -16.57
CA ARG A 103 -1.34 3.83 -16.87
C ARG A 103 -1.98 4.77 -15.85
N PHE A 104 -1.73 4.58 -14.56
CA PHE A 104 -2.19 5.46 -13.49
C PHE A 104 -1.65 6.88 -13.67
N LYS A 105 -0.34 7.04 -13.91
CA LYS A 105 0.30 8.34 -14.18
C LYS A 105 -0.30 9.03 -15.38
N TYR A 106 -0.54 8.28 -16.46
CA TYR A 106 -1.17 8.81 -17.66
C TYR A 106 -2.57 9.35 -17.34
N LYS A 107 -3.42 8.53 -16.70
CA LYS A 107 -4.78 8.94 -16.30
C LYS A 107 -4.75 10.14 -15.35
N TYR A 108 -3.87 10.14 -14.36
CA TYR A 108 -3.65 11.26 -13.46
C TYR A 108 -3.37 12.54 -14.25
N SER A 109 -2.43 12.51 -15.20
CA SER A 109 -2.04 13.72 -15.95
C SER A 109 -3.13 14.29 -16.86
N VAL A 110 -4.13 13.50 -17.25
CA VAL A 110 -5.24 13.96 -18.12
C VAL A 110 -6.51 14.34 -17.36
N CYS A 111 -6.76 13.80 -16.16
CA CYS A 111 -8.01 14.03 -15.43
C CYS A 111 -7.85 14.79 -14.10
N VAL A 112 -6.64 14.84 -13.54
CA VAL A 112 -6.38 15.48 -12.25
C VAL A 112 -5.74 16.86 -12.44
N ASN A 113 -6.44 17.89 -11.97
CA ASN A 113 -5.98 19.28 -12.05
C ASN A 113 -5.91 19.96 -10.67
N ASP A 114 -6.59 19.38 -9.68
CA ASP A 114 -6.77 19.96 -8.37
C ASP A 114 -7.18 18.89 -7.35
N PHE A 115 -7.35 19.30 -6.10
CA PHE A 115 -7.83 18.46 -5.01
C PHE A 115 -9.10 17.69 -5.38
N ASP A 116 -10.15 18.40 -5.83
CA ASP A 116 -11.48 17.79 -6.03
C ASP A 116 -11.49 16.78 -7.18
N THR A 117 -10.68 16.99 -8.23
CA THR A 117 -10.53 16.03 -9.33
C THR A 117 -9.71 14.81 -8.94
N LEU A 118 -8.62 14.97 -8.18
CA LEU A 118 -7.87 13.84 -7.62
C LEU A 118 -8.79 13.00 -6.74
N THR A 119 -9.52 13.65 -5.83
CA THR A 119 -10.39 12.95 -4.89
C THR A 119 -11.55 12.24 -5.56
N HIS A 120 -12.10 12.83 -6.62
CA HIS A 120 -13.17 12.23 -7.39
C HIS A 120 -12.73 11.02 -8.20
N TYR A 121 -11.60 11.08 -8.91
CA TYR A 121 -11.18 10.01 -9.85
C TYR A 121 -10.19 8.99 -9.25
N PHE A 122 -9.63 9.23 -8.05
CA PHE A 122 -8.57 8.36 -7.50
C PHE A 122 -8.95 6.88 -7.48
N LYS A 123 -10.17 6.57 -7.04
CA LYS A 123 -10.64 5.19 -6.90
C LYS A 123 -10.64 4.48 -8.25
N GLU A 124 -11.22 5.09 -9.26
CA GLU A 124 -11.30 4.54 -10.62
C GLU A 124 -9.90 4.34 -11.19
N MET A 125 -9.02 5.34 -11.10
CA MET A 125 -7.63 5.24 -11.56
C MET A 125 -6.86 4.13 -10.86
N TYR A 126 -6.99 4.04 -9.53
CA TYR A 126 -6.25 3.08 -8.71
C TYR A 126 -6.74 1.64 -8.94
N LEU A 127 -8.06 1.43 -9.00
CA LEU A 127 -8.62 0.10 -9.21
C LEU A 127 -8.44 -0.41 -10.65
N GLU A 128 -8.36 0.49 -11.63
CA GLU A 128 -8.05 0.14 -13.02
C GLU A 128 -6.68 -0.56 -13.16
N GLY A 129 -5.73 -0.25 -12.28
CA GLY A 129 -4.44 -0.94 -12.19
C GLY A 129 -4.39 -2.09 -11.18
N LEU A 130 -4.96 -1.90 -9.99
CA LEU A 130 -4.86 -2.89 -8.91
C LEU A 130 -5.65 -4.17 -9.21
N GLN A 131 -6.85 -4.07 -9.79
CA GLN A 131 -7.71 -5.24 -9.98
C GLN A 131 -7.09 -6.30 -10.91
N PRO A 132 -6.50 -5.93 -12.07
CA PRO A 132 -5.74 -6.89 -12.88
C PRO A 132 -4.56 -7.51 -12.15
N MET A 133 -3.82 -6.75 -11.33
CA MET A 133 -2.70 -7.30 -10.53
C MET A 133 -3.17 -8.34 -9.52
N LEU A 134 -4.24 -8.03 -8.78
CA LEU A 134 -4.87 -8.98 -7.86
C LEU A 134 -5.36 -10.22 -8.59
N TYR A 135 -5.99 -10.04 -9.77
CA TYR A 135 -6.48 -11.14 -10.59
C TYR A 135 -5.36 -12.11 -10.99
N ARG A 136 -4.25 -11.56 -11.47
CA ARG A 136 -3.05 -12.33 -11.86
C ARG A 136 -2.46 -13.05 -10.65
N ALA A 137 -2.31 -12.35 -9.52
CA ALA A 137 -1.72 -12.89 -8.30
C ALA A 137 -2.55 -14.03 -7.68
N TYR A 138 -3.86 -13.85 -7.53
CA TYR A 138 -4.71 -14.92 -6.97
C TYR A 138 -4.78 -16.12 -7.92
N SER A 139 -4.77 -15.89 -9.24
CA SER A 139 -4.81 -16.99 -10.22
C SER A 139 -3.60 -17.93 -10.09
N LEU A 140 -2.46 -17.40 -9.65
CA LEU A 140 -1.26 -18.20 -9.35
C LEU A 140 -1.42 -19.12 -8.15
N LEU A 141 -2.46 -19.00 -7.33
CA LEU A 141 -2.75 -19.94 -6.24
C LEU A 141 -3.21 -21.31 -6.77
N LEU A 142 -3.84 -21.36 -7.95
CA LEU A 142 -4.42 -22.60 -8.49
C LEU A 142 -3.35 -23.66 -8.80
N PRO A 143 -2.20 -23.34 -9.46
CA PRO A 143 -1.10 -24.30 -9.63
C PRO A 143 -0.48 -24.81 -8.32
N PHE A 144 -0.60 -24.07 -7.22
CA PHE A 144 -0.18 -24.52 -5.88
C PHE A 144 -1.21 -25.40 -5.18
N GLY A 145 -2.34 -25.73 -5.84
CA GLY A 145 -3.40 -26.54 -5.26
C GLY A 145 -4.28 -25.81 -4.25
N ILE A 146 -4.26 -24.48 -4.26
CA ILE A 146 -5.08 -23.64 -3.38
C ILE A 146 -6.35 -23.23 -4.13
N PHE A 147 -7.49 -23.78 -3.71
CA PHE A 147 -8.79 -23.60 -4.35
C PHE A 147 -9.84 -22.94 -3.44
N ASP A 148 -9.50 -22.69 -2.18
CA ASP A 148 -10.39 -22.18 -1.15
C ASP A 148 -10.19 -20.68 -0.85
N VAL A 149 -9.41 -20.00 -1.69
CA VAL A 149 -9.19 -18.55 -1.69
C VAL A 149 -9.81 -17.99 -2.96
N ASP A 150 -10.69 -17.01 -2.79
CA ASP A 150 -11.30 -16.27 -3.91
C ASP A 150 -10.69 -14.88 -4.06
N ASN A 151 -11.01 -14.20 -5.17
CA ASN A 151 -10.48 -12.87 -5.45
C ASN A 151 -10.83 -11.84 -4.36
N ASN A 152 -11.99 -11.99 -3.70
CA ASN A 152 -12.43 -11.06 -2.66
C ASN A 152 -11.54 -11.18 -1.42
N SER A 153 -11.42 -12.39 -0.87
CA SER A 153 -10.56 -12.66 0.30
C SER A 153 -9.09 -12.32 0.05
N PHE A 154 -8.60 -12.54 -1.17
CA PHE A 154 -7.25 -12.13 -1.56
C PHE A 154 -7.09 -10.60 -1.58
N ASN A 155 -8.06 -9.88 -2.14
CA ASN A 155 -8.08 -8.42 -2.18
C ASN A 155 -8.12 -7.82 -0.77
N GLU A 156 -9.00 -8.32 0.11
CA GLU A 156 -9.09 -7.86 1.51
C GLU A 156 -7.76 -8.02 2.24
N LEU A 157 -7.12 -9.18 2.09
CA LEU A 157 -5.79 -9.40 2.66
C LEU A 157 -4.77 -8.39 2.10
N HIS A 158 -4.76 -8.17 0.79
CA HIS A 158 -3.86 -7.22 0.15
C HIS A 158 -4.01 -5.81 0.72
N VAL A 159 -5.23 -5.26 0.70
CA VAL A 159 -5.49 -3.87 1.12
C VAL A 159 -5.29 -3.66 2.61
N SER A 160 -5.37 -4.71 3.43
CA SER A 160 -5.06 -4.63 4.86
C SER A 160 -3.55 -4.48 5.14
N MET A 161 -2.70 -4.92 4.21
CA MET A 161 -1.24 -4.99 4.37
C MET A 161 -0.49 -3.95 3.54
N PHE A 162 -0.96 -3.71 2.31
CA PHE A 162 -0.25 -2.95 1.27
C PHE A 162 -1.20 -1.90 0.66
N ASN A 163 -1.17 -0.69 1.23
CA ASN A 163 -2.13 0.37 0.92
C ASN A 163 -1.51 1.77 1.06
N ARG A 164 -0.23 1.92 0.70
CA ARG A 164 0.51 3.18 0.89
C ARG A 164 -0.12 4.33 0.13
N ALA A 165 -0.51 4.11 -1.13
CA ALA A 165 -1.14 5.15 -1.94
C ALA A 165 -2.49 5.56 -1.31
N VAL A 166 -3.26 4.59 -0.82
CA VAL A 166 -4.54 4.85 -0.13
C VAL A 166 -4.32 5.70 1.12
N LYS A 167 -3.28 5.42 1.92
CA LYS A 167 -2.94 6.22 3.10
C LYS A 167 -2.50 7.65 2.76
N SER A 168 -1.66 7.82 1.74
CA SER A 168 -1.25 9.14 1.28
C SER A 168 -2.44 9.96 0.76
N TYR A 169 -3.36 9.30 0.05
CA TYR A 169 -4.63 9.88 -0.36
C TYR A 169 -5.49 10.29 0.84
N GLU A 170 -5.69 9.41 1.83
CA GLU A 170 -6.48 9.69 3.03
C GLU A 170 -5.86 10.84 3.86
N THR A 171 -4.53 10.86 3.98
CA THR A 171 -3.78 11.94 4.65
C THR A 171 -3.99 13.28 3.95
N MET A 172 -3.87 13.33 2.61
CA MET A 172 -4.13 14.55 1.84
C MET A 172 -5.57 15.05 2.04
N CYS A 173 -6.54 14.13 2.14
CA CYS A 173 -7.94 14.45 2.38
C CYS A 173 -8.26 14.89 3.81
N GLY A 174 -7.26 14.95 4.71
CA GLY A 174 -7.48 15.22 6.13
C GLY A 174 -8.36 14.17 6.82
N ILE A 175 -8.38 12.95 6.28
CA ILE A 175 -9.09 11.79 6.84
C ILE A 175 -8.27 11.14 7.97
N GLU A 176 -6.94 11.21 7.87
CA GLU A 176 -6.01 10.92 8.96
C GLU A 176 -5.31 12.22 9.38
N GLU A 177 -5.18 12.48 10.69
CA GLU A 177 -4.35 13.58 11.20
C GLU A 177 -2.93 13.40 10.69
N SER A 178 -2.31 14.49 10.23
CA SER A 178 -1.02 14.49 9.53
C SER A 178 -0.01 13.56 10.20
N ILE A 179 0.32 12.45 9.56
CA ILE A 179 1.50 11.69 9.91
C ILE A 179 2.67 12.62 9.61
N ASN A 180 3.31 13.12 10.66
CA ASN A 180 4.55 13.89 10.57
C ASN A 180 5.49 13.23 9.55
N GLN A 181 5.71 13.90 8.41
CA GLN A 181 6.54 13.46 7.28
C GLN A 181 8.05 13.31 7.61
N GLN A 182 8.41 13.13 8.88
CA GLN A 182 9.78 12.85 9.32
C GLN A 182 9.89 11.67 10.30
N ALA A 183 8.79 10.99 10.66
CA ALA A 183 8.84 9.94 11.70
C ALA A 183 8.78 8.48 11.19
N GLN A 184 8.52 8.21 9.90
CA GLN A 184 8.32 6.83 9.42
C GLN A 184 9.40 6.30 8.46
N ASN A 185 10.62 6.79 8.57
CA ASN A 185 11.80 5.98 8.22
C ASN A 185 12.19 5.01 9.36
N THR A 186 11.34 4.81 10.36
CA THR A 186 11.57 3.83 11.41
C THR A 186 10.24 3.38 12.04
N GLY A 187 10.02 2.06 12.04
CA GLY A 187 9.09 1.29 12.88
C GLY A 187 7.96 2.03 13.59
N ASP A 188 6.75 1.97 13.02
CA ASP A 188 5.52 1.71 13.77
C ASP A 188 4.40 1.30 12.80
N VAL A 189 4.38 0.02 12.45
CA VAL A 189 3.11 -0.70 12.41
C VAL A 189 3.19 -1.66 13.59
N VAL A 190 2.48 -1.27 14.63
CA VAL A 190 2.24 -1.99 15.87
C VAL A 190 2.14 -3.49 15.58
N GLY A 191 2.93 -4.25 16.34
CA GLY A 191 2.90 -5.69 16.39
C GLY A 191 1.50 -6.21 16.68
N GLY A 192 0.76 -6.49 15.62
CA GLY A 192 -0.34 -7.43 15.58
C GLY A 192 0.10 -8.61 14.73
N SER A 193 1.05 -9.41 15.21
CA SER A 193 1.04 -10.81 14.80
C SER A 193 -0.33 -11.34 15.19
N ILE A 194 -1.26 -11.44 14.24
CA ILE A 194 -2.37 -12.38 14.40
C ILE A 194 -1.69 -13.75 14.38
N ARG A 195 -1.20 -14.17 15.54
CA ARG A 195 -0.96 -15.57 15.84
C ARG A 195 -2.35 -16.19 15.83
N MET A 196 -2.76 -16.71 14.66
CA MET A 196 -3.82 -17.71 14.59
C MET A 196 -3.26 -19.01 15.18
N GLN A 197 -3.05 -19.01 16.50
CA GLN A 197 -2.72 -20.19 17.26
C GLN A 197 -3.98 -20.58 18.03
N GLY A 198 -4.76 -21.53 17.48
CA GLY A 198 -5.95 -22.02 18.15
C GLY A 198 -6.83 -22.94 17.30
N GLY A 199 -6.59 -24.25 17.39
CA GLY A 199 -7.62 -25.31 17.35
C GLY A 199 -8.52 -25.43 16.12
N GLY A 200 -8.20 -26.37 15.22
CA GLY A 200 -9.17 -27.32 14.65
C GLY A 200 -10.31 -26.85 13.74
N PHE A 201 -10.54 -25.55 13.57
CA PHE A 201 -11.62 -25.00 12.71
C PHE A 201 -11.15 -23.70 12.03
N GLY A 202 -10.08 -23.78 11.23
CA GLY A 202 -9.49 -22.65 10.53
C GLY A 202 -10.28 -22.19 9.30
N PHE A 203 -10.20 -20.90 8.98
CA PHE A 203 -10.69 -20.23 7.77
C PHE A 203 -12.20 -19.93 7.68
N ARG A 204 -13.09 -20.91 7.84
CA ARG A 204 -14.55 -20.69 7.58
C ARG A 204 -15.26 -19.81 8.62
N GLY A 205 -14.75 -19.76 9.85
CA GLY A 205 -15.34 -18.98 10.95
C GLY A 205 -14.94 -17.51 10.94
N ALA A 206 -13.66 -17.21 10.65
CA ALA A 206 -13.14 -15.84 10.62
C ALA A 206 -13.57 -15.07 9.35
N MET A 207 -13.63 -15.73 8.19
CA MET A 207 -14.07 -15.09 6.94
C MET A 207 -15.57 -14.79 6.90
N LYS A 208 -16.42 -15.56 7.61
CA LYS A 208 -17.88 -15.35 7.58
C LYS A 208 -18.31 -13.99 8.16
N GLY A 209 -17.44 -13.32 8.92
CA GLY A 209 -17.67 -11.97 9.45
C GLY A 209 -17.14 -10.82 8.60
N VAL A 210 -16.32 -11.09 7.57
CA VAL A 210 -15.56 -10.07 6.81
C VAL A 210 -15.88 -10.07 5.31
N ALA A 211 -16.31 -11.23 4.77
CA ALA A 211 -16.41 -11.55 3.34
C ALA A 211 -17.46 -10.78 2.49
N LYS A 212 -17.89 -9.60 2.91
CA LYS A 212 -18.79 -8.75 2.11
C LYS A 212 -18.46 -7.26 2.18
N ALA A 213 -17.48 -6.87 2.99
CA ALA A 213 -17.36 -5.49 3.41
C ALA A 213 -16.16 -4.77 2.78
N GLU A 214 -14.96 -5.35 2.64
CA GLU A 214 -13.76 -4.48 2.59
C GLU A 214 -13.33 -3.94 1.21
N ALA A 215 -13.41 -4.71 0.12
CA ALA A 215 -13.24 -4.14 -1.23
C ALA A 215 -14.36 -3.15 -1.59
N PHE A 216 -15.57 -3.42 -1.05
CA PHE A 216 -16.73 -2.52 -1.12
C PHE A 216 -16.57 -1.32 -0.17
N ASN A 217 -15.82 -1.44 0.95
CA ASN A 217 -15.50 -0.38 1.91
C ASN A 217 -14.30 0.48 1.48
N LEU A 218 -13.38 -0.01 0.65
CA LEU A 218 -12.40 0.88 0.01
C LEU A 218 -13.17 1.82 -0.94
N GLY A 219 -14.19 1.30 -1.64
CA GLY A 219 -15.11 2.10 -2.44
C GLY A 219 -16.05 3.02 -1.65
N MET A 220 -16.81 2.52 -0.68
CA MET A 220 -17.82 3.29 0.07
C MET A 220 -17.28 4.00 1.32
N GLY A 221 -16.22 3.47 1.94
CA GLY A 221 -15.56 4.06 3.11
C GLY A 221 -14.67 5.24 2.71
N LEU A 222 -13.92 5.16 1.60
CA LEU A 222 -13.21 6.34 1.06
C LEU A 222 -14.22 7.40 0.61
N LEU A 223 -15.26 7.03 -0.16
CA LEU A 223 -16.31 7.98 -0.59
C LEU A 223 -17.10 8.57 0.60
N GLY A 224 -17.45 7.77 1.61
CA GLY A 224 -18.20 8.22 2.79
C GLY A 224 -17.40 9.13 3.71
N LYS A 225 -16.13 8.80 3.98
CA LYS A 225 -15.21 9.66 4.73
C LYS A 225 -14.89 10.93 3.93
N TYR A 226 -14.69 10.81 2.61
CA TYR A 226 -14.48 11.93 1.70
C TYR A 226 -15.64 12.93 1.70
N VAL A 227 -16.89 12.49 1.49
CA VAL A 227 -18.07 13.37 1.50
C VAL A 227 -18.19 14.10 2.85
N SER A 228 -17.84 13.43 3.96
CA SER A 228 -17.88 14.03 5.30
C SER A 228 -16.77 15.06 5.57
N ASN A 229 -15.61 14.96 4.90
CA ASN A 229 -14.45 15.83 5.11
C ASN A 229 -14.25 16.88 4.02
N GLN A 230 -14.73 16.66 2.78
CA GLN A 230 -14.76 17.66 1.72
C GLN A 230 -15.60 18.88 2.13
N MET A 231 -16.68 18.66 2.91
CA MET A 231 -17.47 19.74 3.52
C MET A 231 -16.71 20.53 4.61
N LYS A 232 -15.55 20.05 5.07
CA LYS A 232 -14.77 20.66 6.15
C LYS A 232 -13.58 21.51 5.67
N MET A 233 -13.11 21.37 4.43
CA MET A 233 -11.97 22.13 3.90
C MET A 233 -12.42 23.33 3.07
N THR A 234 -11.79 24.50 3.26
CA THR A 234 -11.99 25.67 2.38
C THR A 234 -11.27 25.47 1.05
N PRO A 235 -11.63 26.22 -0.01
CA PRO A 235 -10.89 26.20 -1.29
C PRO A 235 -9.38 26.42 -1.12
N GLU A 236 -8.98 27.33 -0.23
CA GLU A 236 -7.58 27.60 0.08
C GLU A 236 -6.90 26.40 0.75
N GLN A 237 -7.62 25.72 1.66
CA GLN A 237 -7.11 24.50 2.30
C GLN A 237 -6.97 23.34 1.31
N LYS A 238 -7.94 23.18 0.39
CA LYS A 238 -7.87 22.19 -0.69
C LYS A 238 -6.69 22.47 -1.62
N ALA A 239 -6.52 23.73 -2.04
CA ALA A 239 -5.40 24.15 -2.88
C ALA A 239 -4.04 23.96 -2.17
N ALA A 240 -3.95 24.28 -0.88
CA ALA A 240 -2.74 24.07 -0.09
C ALA A 240 -2.42 22.59 0.09
N ALA A 241 -3.41 21.74 0.39
CA ALA A 241 -3.23 20.29 0.52
C ALA A 241 -2.76 19.67 -0.80
N PHE A 242 -3.41 20.02 -1.91
CA PHE A 242 -3.02 19.55 -3.24
C PHE A 242 -1.64 20.09 -3.67
N GLY A 243 -1.33 21.35 -3.38
CA GLY A 243 -0.02 21.93 -3.68
C GLY A 243 1.13 21.33 -2.85
N ALA A 244 0.84 20.82 -1.64
CA ALA A 244 1.79 20.08 -0.83
C ALA A 244 1.94 18.61 -1.24
N PHE A 245 0.95 18.06 -1.95
CA PHE A 245 0.92 16.67 -2.39
C PHE A 245 2.06 16.37 -3.38
N LYS A 246 2.85 15.33 -3.08
CA LYS A 246 4.01 14.94 -3.89
C LYS A 246 3.62 13.82 -4.83
N ALA A 247 3.18 14.18 -6.04
CA ALA A 247 2.74 13.23 -7.05
C ALA A 247 3.78 12.16 -7.38
N ASP A 248 5.07 12.52 -7.44
CA ASP A 248 6.15 11.56 -7.73
C ASP A 248 6.25 10.45 -6.66
N ILE A 249 6.21 10.84 -5.38
CA ILE A 249 6.20 9.89 -4.25
C ILE A 249 4.93 9.03 -4.30
N PHE A 250 3.79 9.66 -4.58
CA PHE A 250 2.53 8.96 -4.69
C PHE A 250 2.53 7.91 -5.81
N PHE A 251 3.19 8.18 -6.94
CA PHE A 251 3.34 7.18 -8.00
C PHE A 251 4.22 6.00 -7.60
N GLU A 252 5.26 6.23 -6.80
CA GLU A 252 6.06 5.15 -6.20
C GLU A 252 5.24 4.30 -5.22
N GLU A 253 4.33 4.93 -4.47
CA GLU A 253 3.41 4.23 -3.57
C GLU A 253 2.36 3.41 -4.33
N VAL A 254 1.83 3.94 -5.43
CA VAL A 254 0.94 3.19 -6.34
C VAL A 254 1.65 1.97 -6.91
N TYR A 255 2.90 2.15 -7.40
CA TYR A 255 3.73 1.03 -7.83
C TYR A 255 3.93 0.02 -6.70
N SER A 256 4.22 0.50 -5.49
CA SER A 256 4.47 -0.37 -4.33
C SER A 256 3.23 -1.21 -4.02
N ASP A 257 2.04 -0.61 -3.97
CA ASP A 257 0.81 -1.34 -3.73
C ASP A 257 0.57 -2.40 -4.82
N TYR A 258 0.70 -2.03 -6.11
CA TYR A 258 0.53 -2.97 -7.21
C TYR A 258 1.53 -4.12 -7.18
N TYR A 259 2.81 -3.83 -7.00
CA TYR A 259 3.88 -4.81 -6.94
C TYR A 259 3.71 -5.75 -5.74
N ASN A 260 3.25 -5.24 -4.59
CA ASN A 260 3.10 -6.03 -3.36
C ASN A 260 1.94 -7.05 -3.39
N THR A 261 1.17 -7.12 -4.49
CA THR A 261 0.34 -8.31 -4.77
C THR A 261 1.19 -9.59 -4.82
N PHE A 262 2.47 -9.48 -5.21
CA PHE A 262 3.49 -10.52 -5.09
C PHE A 262 3.67 -11.02 -3.65
N LEU A 263 3.85 -10.10 -2.70
CA LEU A 263 4.01 -10.42 -1.28
C LEU A 263 2.71 -10.97 -0.68
N THR A 264 1.56 -10.55 -1.19
CA THR A 264 0.26 -11.10 -0.79
C THR A 264 0.14 -12.57 -1.19
N LEU A 265 0.56 -12.94 -2.41
CA LEU A 265 0.63 -14.34 -2.87
C LEU A 265 1.49 -15.19 -1.92
N ILE A 266 2.71 -14.73 -1.61
CA ILE A 266 3.62 -15.46 -0.72
C ILE A 266 3.00 -15.61 0.68
N ASN A 267 2.38 -14.55 1.20
CA ASN A 267 1.71 -14.60 2.50
C ASN A 267 0.62 -15.68 2.54
N VAL A 268 -0.21 -15.78 1.50
CA VAL A 268 -1.23 -16.82 1.40
C VAL A 268 -0.58 -18.21 1.40
N LEU A 269 0.47 -18.42 0.61
CA LEU A 269 1.18 -19.70 0.55
C LEU A 269 1.83 -20.07 1.90
N THR A 270 2.37 -19.10 2.63
CA THR A 270 2.88 -19.30 3.99
C THR A 270 1.77 -19.68 4.97
N GLN A 271 0.63 -18.99 4.92
CA GLN A 271 -0.52 -19.31 5.78
C GLN A 271 -1.11 -20.70 5.51
N LYS A 272 -1.01 -21.18 4.26
CA LYS A 272 -1.43 -22.53 3.86
C LYS A 272 -0.37 -23.60 4.15
N GLY A 273 0.81 -23.22 4.68
CA GLY A 273 1.88 -24.14 5.06
C GLY A 273 2.74 -24.64 3.90
N LEU A 274 2.62 -24.04 2.70
CA LEU A 274 3.45 -24.40 1.54
C LEU A 274 4.83 -23.74 1.59
N ILE A 275 4.90 -22.53 2.14
CA ILE A 275 6.18 -21.81 2.36
C ILE A 275 6.38 -21.63 3.86
N ASN A 276 7.36 -22.32 4.43
CA ASN A 276 7.59 -22.32 5.88
C ASN A 276 8.65 -21.30 6.29
N GLY A 277 8.44 -20.64 7.43
CA GLY A 277 9.43 -19.77 8.08
C GLY A 277 9.64 -18.39 7.45
N VAL A 278 8.98 -18.08 6.32
CA VAL A 278 9.08 -16.79 5.64
C VAL A 278 8.08 -15.79 6.22
N LYS A 279 8.52 -14.54 6.38
CA LYS A 279 7.70 -13.38 6.68
C LYS A 279 7.81 -12.37 5.55
N VAL A 280 6.67 -11.97 5.00
CA VAL A 280 6.58 -11.01 3.89
C VAL A 280 6.63 -9.54 4.33
N VAL A 281 6.41 -9.29 5.63
CA VAL A 281 6.51 -7.96 6.24
C VAL A 281 7.49 -8.07 7.41
N SER A 282 8.49 -7.19 7.41
CA SER A 282 9.42 -7.03 8.53
C SER A 282 8.70 -6.46 9.75
N ASP A 283 8.87 -7.09 10.90
CA ASP A 283 8.38 -6.59 12.18
C ASP A 283 9.53 -5.96 12.99
N GLY A 284 9.23 -5.44 14.18
CA GLY A 284 10.24 -4.86 15.07
C GLY A 284 11.39 -5.82 15.40
N SER A 285 11.16 -7.14 15.33
CA SER A 285 12.20 -8.15 15.58
C SER A 285 13.25 -8.18 14.47
N ALA A 286 12.86 -7.96 13.21
CA ALA A 286 13.80 -7.87 12.10
C ALA A 286 14.79 -6.71 12.32
N LYS A 287 14.25 -5.53 12.68
CA LYS A 287 15.06 -4.35 12.98
C LYS A 287 15.99 -4.59 14.17
N THR A 288 15.45 -5.09 15.29
CA THR A 288 16.26 -5.39 16.48
C THR A 288 17.38 -6.38 16.18
N MET A 289 17.14 -7.40 15.35
CA MET A 289 18.18 -8.34 14.95
C MET A 289 19.25 -7.70 14.07
N ILE A 290 18.87 -6.84 13.11
CA ILE A 290 19.84 -6.08 12.31
C ILE A 290 20.71 -5.21 13.20
N ASP A 291 20.12 -4.46 14.13
CA ASP A 291 20.84 -3.59 15.07
C ASP A 291 21.78 -4.41 15.98
N ASN A 292 21.31 -5.56 16.48
CA ASN A 292 22.11 -6.45 17.31
C ASN A 292 23.29 -7.06 16.55
N LEU A 293 23.14 -7.41 15.28
CA LEU A 293 24.23 -7.96 14.46
C LEU A 293 25.35 -6.96 14.19
N LYS A 294 25.04 -5.65 14.26
CA LYS A 294 26.03 -4.57 14.19
C LYS A 294 26.75 -4.31 15.51
N ASN A 295 26.26 -4.87 16.62
CA ASN A 295 26.81 -4.61 17.94
C ASN A 295 28.21 -5.27 18.09
N PRO A 296 29.25 -4.53 18.51
CA PRO A 296 30.60 -5.09 18.70
C PRO A 296 30.67 -6.25 19.70
N MET A 297 29.70 -6.36 20.61
CA MET A 297 29.59 -7.44 21.59
C MET A 297 28.85 -8.68 21.06
N PHE A 298 28.29 -8.62 19.84
CA PHE A 298 27.66 -9.79 19.24
C PHE A 298 28.73 -10.87 18.95
N PRO A 299 28.49 -12.15 19.31
CA PRO A 299 29.48 -13.21 19.08
C PRO A 299 29.79 -13.38 17.59
N LYS A 300 31.02 -13.03 17.18
CA LYS A 300 31.41 -12.90 15.77
C LYS A 300 31.22 -14.20 14.99
N GLU A 301 31.47 -15.34 15.62
CA GLU A 301 31.30 -16.67 15.05
C GLU A 301 29.85 -17.04 14.76
N ARG A 302 28.88 -16.35 15.38
CA ARG A 302 27.45 -16.56 15.17
C ARG A 302 26.85 -15.64 14.10
N ILE A 303 27.59 -14.64 13.64
CA ILE A 303 27.11 -13.65 12.67
C ILE A 303 26.65 -14.34 11.37
N PRO A 304 27.44 -15.23 10.72
CA PRO A 304 27.02 -15.84 9.45
C PRO A 304 25.69 -16.60 9.57
N GLN A 305 25.56 -17.45 10.59
CA GLN A 305 24.35 -18.25 10.81
C GLN A 305 23.14 -17.39 11.17
N SER A 306 23.34 -16.35 11.97
CA SER A 306 22.26 -15.43 12.37
C SER A 306 21.76 -14.63 11.17
N LEU A 307 22.67 -14.17 10.31
CA LEU A 307 22.30 -13.44 9.10
C LEU A 307 21.66 -14.36 8.05
N ALA A 308 22.14 -15.59 7.88
CA ALA A 308 21.50 -16.60 7.05
C ALA A 308 20.06 -16.89 7.50
N THR A 309 19.84 -16.98 8.80
CA THR A 309 18.50 -17.15 9.39
C THR A 309 17.62 -15.93 9.11
N MET A 310 18.18 -14.72 9.25
CA MET A 310 17.48 -13.47 8.93
C MET A 310 17.07 -13.40 7.45
N ILE A 311 17.97 -13.71 6.51
CA ILE A 311 17.66 -13.73 5.08
C ILE A 311 16.61 -14.81 4.76
N SER A 312 16.70 -15.98 5.37
CA SER A 312 15.70 -17.05 5.19
C SER A 312 14.32 -16.65 5.72
N THR A 313 14.27 -15.89 6.82
CA THR A 313 13.02 -15.46 7.47
C THR A 313 12.44 -14.22 6.80
N TYR A 314 13.28 -13.26 6.39
CA TYR A 314 12.90 -11.98 5.80
C TYR A 314 13.55 -11.81 4.41
N PRO A 315 13.26 -12.69 3.44
CA PRO A 315 13.95 -12.72 2.15
C PRO A 315 13.73 -11.48 1.29
N PHE A 316 12.75 -10.64 1.63
CA PHE A 316 12.42 -9.41 0.92
C PHE A 316 12.83 -8.14 1.69
N GLU A 317 13.48 -8.28 2.85
CA GLU A 317 14.02 -7.15 3.62
C GLU A 317 15.39 -6.74 3.08
N LYS A 318 15.42 -5.64 2.32
CA LYS A 318 16.65 -5.11 1.70
C LYS A 318 17.76 -4.89 2.72
N ALA A 319 17.43 -4.48 3.94
CA ALA A 319 18.41 -4.22 4.98
C ALA A 319 19.20 -5.47 5.40
N CYS A 320 18.64 -6.68 5.25
CA CYS A 320 19.38 -7.93 5.50
C CYS A 320 20.53 -8.11 4.52
N PHE A 321 20.32 -7.77 3.24
CA PHE A 321 21.33 -7.91 2.19
C PHE A 321 22.38 -6.80 2.29
N SER A 322 21.96 -5.57 2.57
CA SER A 322 22.91 -4.47 2.84
C SER A 322 23.80 -4.78 4.04
N LEU A 323 23.25 -5.40 5.09
CA LEU A 323 24.03 -5.85 6.24
C LEU A 323 25.02 -6.97 5.87
N ALA A 324 24.63 -7.89 4.99
CA ALA A 324 25.53 -8.95 4.51
C ALA A 324 26.72 -8.35 3.74
N GLU A 325 26.47 -7.39 2.85
CA GLU A 325 27.52 -6.66 2.13
C GLU A 325 28.41 -5.84 3.07
N GLU A 326 27.85 -5.24 4.13
CA GLU A 326 28.61 -4.50 5.15
C GLU A 326 29.55 -5.42 5.95
N LEU A 327 29.08 -6.60 6.36
CA LEU A 327 29.82 -7.52 7.23
C LEU A 327 30.80 -8.42 6.48
N PHE A 328 30.46 -8.82 5.24
CA PHE A 328 31.21 -9.80 4.46
C PHE A 328 31.77 -9.24 3.14
N GLY A 329 31.55 -7.94 2.87
CA GLY A 329 31.92 -7.28 1.63
C GLY A 329 31.04 -7.70 0.44
N ASN A 330 31.35 -7.15 -0.74
CA ASN A 330 30.74 -7.53 -2.01
C ASN A 330 31.29 -8.87 -2.54
N SER A 331 31.26 -9.90 -1.70
CA SER A 331 31.63 -11.27 -2.08
C SER A 331 30.64 -11.81 -3.14
N SER A 332 31.08 -12.80 -3.92
CA SER A 332 30.20 -13.49 -4.88
C SER A 332 28.97 -14.10 -4.23
N GLU A 333 29.09 -14.55 -2.98
CA GLU A 333 27.98 -15.06 -2.16
C GLU A 333 26.93 -13.98 -1.88
N CYS A 334 27.36 -12.80 -1.43
CA CYS A 334 26.45 -11.67 -1.15
C CYS A 334 25.77 -11.16 -2.42
N VAL A 335 26.52 -11.05 -3.52
CA VAL A 335 25.97 -10.66 -4.83
C VAL A 335 24.93 -11.67 -5.31
N ALA A 336 25.23 -12.98 -5.27
CA ALA A 336 24.31 -14.03 -5.69
C ALA A 336 23.01 -14.02 -4.88
N LEU A 337 23.09 -13.84 -3.55
CA LEU A 337 21.92 -13.71 -2.68
C LEU A 337 21.08 -12.47 -3.05
N ARG A 338 21.72 -11.31 -3.18
CA ARG A 338 21.02 -10.07 -3.50
C ARG A 338 20.35 -10.14 -4.87
N GLU A 339 21.03 -10.60 -5.90
CA GLU A 339 20.46 -10.73 -7.25
C GLU A 339 19.31 -11.72 -7.28
N TYR A 340 19.46 -12.86 -6.60
CA TYR A 340 18.43 -13.88 -6.53
C TYR A 340 17.16 -13.37 -5.82
N PHE A 341 17.27 -12.72 -4.67
CA PHE A 341 16.10 -12.29 -3.88
C PHE A 341 15.55 -10.91 -4.25
N LEU A 342 16.39 -9.99 -4.75
CA LEU A 342 16.03 -8.58 -4.98
C LEU A 342 16.22 -8.06 -6.42
N GLY A 343 16.92 -8.80 -7.30
CA GLY A 343 17.30 -8.32 -8.65
C GLY A 343 16.27 -8.47 -9.76
#